data_AF-A0A538DJS3-F1
#
_entry.id   AF-A0A538DJS3-F1
#
_cell.length_a   1.000
_cell.length_b   1.000
_cell.length_c   1.000
_cell.angle_alpha   90.00
_cell.angle_beta   90.00
_cell.angle_gamma   90.00
#
_symmetry.space_group_name_H-M   'P 1'
#
loop_
_entity.id
_entity.type
_entity.pdbx_description
1 polymer ?
#
loop_
_entity_poly.entity_id
_entity_poly.type
_entity_poly.pdbx_seq_one_letter_code
_entity_poly.pdbx_strand_id
1 'polypeptide(L)'
;MGSWYWIGVCAGLGVALGVLLAGLLAGTRMALAAAFVLAAGGGVAVGLALGQWDEAIGGGAGGALGAIGAAQLVAGTLRRGGARFGIAVFIGLAALLLGAAAWIPAAGYLEATLVPAFAARLRGRAAERYAGLRTLARD
;
A
#
# COMPACT_ATOMS: atom_id res chain seq x y z
N MET A 1 19.80 -19.68 7.87
CA MET A 1 18.96 -18.47 8.09
C MET A 1 17.71 -18.89 8.86
N GLY A 2 17.36 -18.21 9.96
CA GLY A 2 16.22 -18.58 10.82
C GLY A 2 14.87 -18.17 10.23
N SER A 3 13.77 -18.77 10.70
CA SER A 3 12.38 -18.53 10.24
C SER A 3 12.00 -17.05 10.21
N TRP A 4 12.51 -16.24 11.15
CA TRP A 4 12.43 -14.77 11.15
C TRP A 4 12.69 -14.14 9.77
N TYR A 5 13.71 -14.63 9.04
CA TYR A 5 14.13 -14.07 7.76
C TYR A 5 13.02 -14.19 6.71
N TRP A 6 12.41 -15.37 6.64
CA TRP A 6 11.38 -15.68 5.65
C TRP A 6 10.06 -14.99 5.97
N ILE A 7 9.73 -14.82 7.26
CA ILE A 7 8.55 -14.05 7.69
C ILE A 7 8.66 -12.59 7.24
N GLY A 8 9.84 -11.97 7.39
CA GLY A 8 10.08 -10.59 6.95
C GLY A 8 9.97 -10.41 5.43
N VAL A 9 10.54 -11.34 4.66
CA VAL A 9 10.46 -11.34 3.19
C VAL A 9 9.01 -11.51 2.73
N CYS A 10 8.26 -12.45 3.30
CA CYS A 10 6.85 -12.67 2.97
C CYS A 10 6.00 -11.45 3.29
N ALA A 11 6.21 -10.80 4.42
CA ALA A 11 5.51 -9.56 4.77
C ALA A 11 5.78 -8.42 3.77
N GLY A 12 7.05 -8.20 3.39
CA GLY A 12 7.42 -7.19 2.39
C GLY A 12 6.86 -7.47 1.00
N LEU A 13 6.88 -8.74 0.56
CA LEU A 13 6.25 -9.15 -0.70
C LEU A 13 4.73 -8.96 -0.68
N GLY A 14 4.10 -9.26 0.45
CA GLY A 14 2.68 -8.95 0.69
C GLY A 14 2.41 -7.46 0.50
N VAL A 15 3.16 -6.58 1.16
CA VAL A 15 3.02 -5.12 1.04
C VAL A 15 3.15 -4.68 -0.41
N ALA A 16 4.19 -5.11 -1.13
CA ALA A 16 4.39 -4.76 -2.53
C ALA A 16 3.21 -5.18 -3.41
N LEU A 17 2.67 -6.38 -3.19
CA LEU A 17 1.51 -6.90 -3.91
C LEU A 17 0.24 -6.10 -3.60
N GLY A 18 0.04 -5.69 -2.35
CA GLY A 18 -1.04 -4.79 -1.95
C GLY A 18 -0.95 -3.40 -2.56
N VAL A 19 0.25 -2.82 -2.63
CA VAL A 19 0.51 -1.52 -3.26
C VAL A 19 0.23 -1.58 -4.76
N LEU A 20 0.71 -2.63 -5.43
CA LEU A 20 0.50 -2.85 -6.86
C LEU A 20 -0.99 -2.97 -7.20
N LEU A 21 -1.72 -3.81 -6.46
CA LEU A 21 -3.15 -4.02 -6.69
C LEU A 21 -3.96 -2.76 -6.40
N ALA A 22 -3.62 -1.99 -5.37
CA ALA A 22 -4.27 -0.71 -5.10
C ALA A 22 -4.03 0.32 -6.22
N GLY A 23 -2.85 0.33 -6.83
CA GLY A 23 -2.55 1.17 -8.00
C GLY A 23 -3.35 0.79 -9.25
N LEU A 24 -3.51 -0.51 -9.49
CA LEU A 24 -4.21 -1.04 -10.66
C LEU A 24 -5.75 -0.93 -10.53
N LEU A 25 -6.29 -1.15 -9.33
CA LEU A 25 -7.74 -1.26 -9.08
C LEU A 25 -8.37 0.01 -8.46
N ALA A 26 -7.71 1.17 -8.49
CA ALA A 26 -8.25 2.39 -7.88
C ALA A 26 -9.46 3.04 -8.60
N GLY A 27 -10.11 2.33 -9.52
CA GLY A 27 -11.25 2.83 -10.28
C GLY A 27 -12.53 3.03 -9.47
N THR A 28 -12.81 2.17 -8.50
CA THR A 28 -14.05 2.20 -7.68
C THR A 28 -13.82 1.70 -6.25
N ARG A 29 -14.71 2.03 -5.31
CA ARG A 29 -14.65 1.50 -3.93
C ARG A 29 -14.73 -0.02 -3.87
N MET A 30 -15.53 -0.64 -4.74
CA MET A 30 -15.59 -2.11 -4.88
C MET A 30 -14.27 -2.67 -5.40
N ALA A 31 -13.63 -2.01 -6.37
CA ALA A 31 -12.34 -2.44 -6.88
C ALA A 31 -11.23 -2.32 -5.81
N LEU A 32 -11.27 -1.30 -4.95
CA LEU A 32 -10.36 -1.21 -3.80
C LEU A 32 -10.62 -2.29 -2.73
N ALA A 33 -11.88 -2.63 -2.47
CA ALA A 33 -12.21 -3.74 -1.57
C ALA A 33 -11.75 -5.08 -2.15
N ALA A 34 -11.93 -5.30 -3.46
CA ALA A 34 -11.40 -6.47 -4.16
C ALA A 34 -9.86 -6.50 -4.11
N ALA A 35 -9.20 -5.36 -4.32
CA ALA A 35 -7.74 -5.25 -4.21
C ALA A 35 -7.24 -5.63 -2.82
N PHE A 36 -7.95 -5.25 -1.75
CA PHE A 36 -7.63 -5.64 -0.39
C PHE A 36 -7.73 -7.15 -0.18
N VAL A 37 -8.84 -7.76 -0.60
CA VAL A 37 -9.06 -9.21 -0.45
C VAL A 37 -8.04 -10.00 -1.26
N LEU A 38 -7.76 -9.57 -2.50
CA LEU A 38 -6.77 -10.19 -3.38
C LEU A 38 -5.34 -9.99 -2.85
N ALA A 39 -5.03 -8.85 -2.26
CA ALA A 39 -3.72 -8.59 -1.66
C ALA A 39 -3.49 -9.43 -0.40
N ALA A 40 -4.49 -9.49 0.49
CA ALA A 40 -4.42 -10.32 1.68
C ALA A 40 -4.33 -11.81 1.31
N GLY A 41 -5.21 -12.28 0.41
CA GLY A 41 -5.20 -13.66 -0.07
C GLY A 41 -3.93 -14.02 -0.84
N GLY A 42 -3.46 -13.12 -1.71
CA GLY A 42 -2.20 -13.29 -2.44
C GLY A 42 -0.98 -13.31 -1.52
N GLY A 43 -0.94 -12.45 -0.50
CA GLY A 43 0.09 -12.47 0.53
C GLY A 43 0.11 -13.76 1.35
N VAL A 44 -1.06 -14.27 1.73
CA VAL A 44 -1.20 -15.59 2.39
C VAL A 44 -0.72 -16.72 1.48
N ALA A 45 -1.12 -16.72 0.21
CA ALA A 45 -0.71 -17.74 -0.76
C ALA A 45 0.80 -17.73 -1.00
N VAL A 46 1.41 -16.54 -1.10
CA VAL A 46 2.87 -16.38 -1.23
C VAL A 46 3.58 -16.87 0.03
N GLY A 47 3.07 -16.54 1.22
CA GLY A 47 3.65 -17.02 2.48
C GLY A 47 3.54 -18.54 2.67
N LEU A 48 2.43 -19.15 2.26
CA LEU A 48 2.25 -20.61 2.27
C LEU A 48 3.12 -21.33 1.23
N ALA A 49 3.42 -20.70 0.09
CA ALA A 49 4.29 -21.27 -0.92
C ALA A 49 5.78 -21.28 -0.50
N LEU A 50 6.17 -20.34 0.38
CA LEU A 50 7.56 -20.15 0.82
C LEU A 50 7.87 -20.83 2.17
N GLY A 51 6.87 -21.07 3.03
CA GLY A 51 7.12 -21.52 4.39
C GLY A 51 5.91 -22.14 5.10
N GLN A 52 5.88 -21.96 6.42
CA GLN A 52 4.86 -22.46 7.32
C GLN A 52 3.78 -21.38 7.57
N TRP A 53 2.91 -21.62 8.55
CA TRP A 53 1.83 -20.69 8.91
C TRP A 53 2.33 -19.29 9.32
N ASP A 54 3.53 -19.18 9.88
CA ASP A 54 4.10 -17.90 10.31
C ASP A 54 4.38 -16.97 9.13
N GLU A 55 4.90 -17.51 8.02
CA GLU A 55 5.15 -16.80 6.78
C GLU A 55 3.85 -16.39 6.07
N ALA A 56 2.82 -17.23 6.15
CA ALA A 56 1.49 -16.96 5.61
C ALA A 56 0.80 -15.77 6.31
N ILE A 57 0.88 -15.71 7.64
CA ILE A 57 0.33 -14.60 8.43
C ILE A 57 1.10 -13.30 8.12
N GLY A 58 2.43 -13.38 8.03
CA GLY A 58 3.27 -12.24 7.66
C GLY A 58 2.91 -11.66 6.29
N GLY A 59 2.83 -12.53 5.27
CA GLY A 59 2.46 -12.11 3.91
C GLY A 59 1.05 -11.56 3.81
N GLY A 60 0.08 -12.19 4.46
CA GLY A 60 -1.30 -11.71 4.50
C GLY A 60 -1.46 -10.34 5.16
N ALA A 61 -0.82 -10.14 6.33
CA ALA A 61 -0.82 -8.86 7.04
C ALA A 61 -0.13 -7.76 6.22
N GLY A 62 1.00 -8.08 5.58
CA GLY A 62 1.69 -7.18 4.65
C GLY A 62 0.80 -6.75 3.49
N GLY A 63 0.14 -7.70 2.83
CA GLY A 63 -0.81 -7.43 1.73
C GLY A 63 -1.96 -6.51 2.12
N ALA A 64 -2.56 -6.77 3.28
CA ALA A 64 -3.62 -5.94 3.83
C ALA A 64 -3.16 -4.49 4.10
N LEU A 65 -2.02 -4.32 4.77
CA LEU A 65 -1.48 -3.00 5.13
C LEU A 65 -1.02 -2.22 3.91
N GLY A 66 -0.34 -2.87 2.96
CA GLY A 66 0.10 -2.28 1.70
C GLY A 66 -1.08 -1.78 0.86
N ALA A 67 -2.14 -2.58 0.75
CA ALA A 67 -3.35 -2.19 0.03
C ALA A 67 -4.06 -0.98 0.67
N ILE A 68 -4.22 -0.96 2.00
CA ILE A 68 -4.86 0.18 2.71
C ILE A 68 -4.03 1.46 2.57
N GLY A 69 -2.71 1.37 2.74
CA GLY A 69 -1.80 2.51 2.64
C GLY A 69 -1.80 3.13 1.25
N ALA A 70 -1.65 2.31 0.21
CA ALA A 70 -1.65 2.77 -1.17
C ALA A 70 -3.02 3.27 -1.61
N ALA A 71 -4.12 2.60 -1.23
CA ALA A 71 -5.48 2.98 -1.63
C ALA A 71 -5.82 4.44 -1.29
N GLN A 72 -5.37 4.94 -0.13
CA GLN A 72 -5.58 6.34 0.25
C GLN A 72 -4.83 7.32 -0.65
N LEU A 73 -3.60 6.96 -1.04
CA LEU A 73 -2.77 7.76 -1.94
C LEU A 73 -3.36 7.78 -3.36
N VAL A 74 -3.80 6.62 -3.87
CA VAL A 74 -4.37 6.49 -5.22
C VAL A 74 -5.73 7.18 -5.31
N ALA A 75 -6.61 6.97 -4.32
CA ALA A 75 -7.90 7.65 -4.28
C ALA A 75 -7.73 9.17 -4.13
N GLY A 76 -6.76 9.62 -3.33
CA GLY A 76 -6.46 11.04 -3.16
C GLY A 76 -5.95 11.72 -4.44
N THR A 77 -5.10 11.04 -5.21
CA THR A 77 -4.54 11.55 -6.47
C THR A 77 -5.58 11.58 -7.60
N LEU A 78 -6.43 10.53 -7.72
CA LEU A 78 -7.53 10.51 -8.68
C LEU A 78 -8.56 11.61 -8.41
N ARG A 79 -8.90 11.87 -7.14
CA ARG A 79 -9.82 12.98 -6.78
C ARG A 79 -9.27 14.36 -7.11
N ARG A 80 -7.96 14.50 -7.31
CA ARG A 80 -7.29 15.74 -7.71
C ARG A 80 -7.12 15.87 -9.24
N GLY A 81 -7.68 14.95 -10.02
CA GLY A 81 -7.61 14.96 -11.49
C GLY A 81 -6.38 14.28 -12.09
N GLY A 82 -5.66 13.44 -11.33
CA GLY A 82 -4.49 12.72 -11.82
C GLY A 82 -4.83 11.67 -12.89
N ALA A 83 -3.93 11.47 -13.86
CA ALA A 83 -4.08 10.47 -14.91
C ALA A 83 -3.92 9.05 -14.36
N ARG A 84 -4.92 8.18 -14.58
CA ARG A 84 -4.92 6.78 -14.10
C ARG A 84 -3.66 6.01 -14.51
N PHE A 85 -3.23 6.16 -15.77
CA PHE A 85 -2.06 5.45 -16.28
C PHE A 85 -0.76 5.91 -15.60
N GLY A 86 -0.57 7.22 -15.44
CA GLY A 86 0.60 7.77 -14.75
C GLY A 86 0.68 7.27 -13.30
N ILE A 87 -0.45 7.26 -12.60
CA ILE A 87 -0.52 6.76 -11.22
C ILE A 87 -0.18 5.26 -11.16
N ALA A 88 -0.73 4.45 -12.08
CA ALA A 88 -0.44 3.02 -12.13
C ALA A 88 1.05 2.74 -12.38
N VAL A 89 1.70 3.51 -13.26
CA VAL A 89 3.15 3.36 -13.56
C VAL A 89 4.00 3.72 -12.34
N PHE A 90 3.75 4.88 -11.70
CA PHE A 90 4.54 5.29 -10.53
C PHE A 90 4.33 4.36 -9.33
N ILE A 91 3.09 3.92 -9.09
CA ILE A 91 2.79 2.99 -8.01
C ILE A 91 3.33 1.59 -8.30
N GLY A 92 3.28 1.14 -9.55
CA GLY A 92 3.91 -0.11 -9.97
C GLY A 92 5.43 -0.07 -9.78
N LEU A 93 6.08 1.03 -10.13
CA LEU A 93 7.52 1.21 -9.91
C LEU A 93 7.85 1.27 -8.41
N ALA A 94 7.04 1.96 -7.61
CA ALA A 94 7.18 1.96 -6.16
C ALA A 94 7.01 0.54 -5.57
N ALA A 95 6.01 -0.22 -6.03
CA ALA A 95 5.81 -1.61 -5.61
C ALA A 95 7.00 -2.51 -5.96
N LEU A 96 7.61 -2.32 -7.13
CA LEU A 96 8.84 -3.04 -7.51
C LEU A 96 10.01 -2.70 -6.59
N LEU A 97 10.18 -1.43 -6.24
CA LEU A 97 11.22 -1.00 -5.30
C LEU A 97 10.99 -1.59 -3.90
N LEU A 98 9.74 -1.63 -3.42
CA LEU A 98 9.37 -2.27 -2.14
C LEU A 98 9.62 -3.78 -2.19
N GLY A 99 9.24 -4.44 -3.29
CA GLY A 99 9.50 -5.88 -3.47
C GLY A 99 11.00 -6.22 -3.53
N ALA A 100 11.81 -5.37 -4.14
CA ALA A 100 13.27 -5.50 -4.14
C ALA A 100 13.86 -5.20 -2.76
N ALA A 101 13.33 -4.21 -2.04
CA ALA A 101 13.74 -3.88 -0.68
C ALA A 101 13.34 -4.97 0.33
N ALA A 102 12.26 -5.71 0.09
CA ALA A 102 11.83 -6.82 0.94
C ALA A 102 12.86 -7.96 1.06
N TRP A 103 13.80 -8.08 0.10
CA TRP A 103 14.93 -8.99 0.20
C TRP A 103 16.00 -8.54 1.21
N ILE A 104 15.91 -7.32 1.74
CA ILE A 104 16.75 -6.82 2.82
C ILE A 104 16.03 -7.10 4.16
N PRO A 105 16.56 -7.99 5.02
CA PRO A 105 15.85 -8.56 6.18
C PRO A 105 15.44 -7.59 7.30
N ALA A 106 15.76 -6.30 7.19
CA ALA A 106 15.29 -5.24 8.09
C ALA A 106 14.26 -4.29 7.44
N ALA A 107 14.20 -4.26 6.11
CA ALA A 107 13.33 -3.34 5.38
C ALA A 107 11.86 -3.76 5.44
N GLY A 108 11.55 -5.06 5.44
CA GLY A 108 10.14 -5.55 5.52
C GLY A 108 9.40 -5.10 6.79
N TYR A 109 10.07 -5.10 7.95
CA TYR A 109 9.49 -4.59 9.19
C TYR A 109 9.34 -3.06 9.19
N LEU A 110 10.30 -2.36 8.58
CA LEU A 110 10.24 -0.91 8.39
C LEU A 110 9.11 -0.52 7.44
N GLU A 111 8.88 -1.24 6.36
CA GLU A 111 7.77 -0.99 5.44
C GLU A 111 6.42 -1.21 6.12
N ALA A 112 6.27 -2.29 6.88
CA ALA A 112 5.04 -2.62 7.60
C ALA A 112 4.63 -1.53 8.62
N THR A 113 5.61 -0.79 9.16
CA THR A 113 5.37 0.28 10.14
C THR A 113 5.34 1.67 9.50
N LEU A 114 6.21 1.96 8.54
CA LEU A 114 6.31 3.27 7.91
C LEU A 114 5.15 3.56 6.97
N VAL A 115 4.66 2.58 6.20
CA VAL A 115 3.54 2.79 5.26
C VAL A 115 2.26 3.27 5.99
N PRO A 116 1.77 2.62 7.06
CA PRO A 116 0.61 3.13 7.80
C PRO A 116 0.90 4.44 8.53
N ALA A 117 2.12 4.64 9.04
CA ALA A 117 2.51 5.90 9.68
C ALA A 117 2.49 7.09 8.70
N PHE A 118 2.98 6.90 7.47
CA PHE A 118 2.91 7.91 6.42
C PHE A 118 1.48 8.17 5.96
N ALA A 119 0.64 7.13 5.86
CA ALA A 119 -0.79 7.30 5.57
C ALA A 119 -1.50 8.13 6.66
N ALA A 120 -1.22 7.86 7.94
CA ALA A 120 -1.75 8.63 9.06
C ALA A 120 -1.28 10.09 9.02
N ARG A 121 -0.02 10.34 8.66
CA ARG A 121 0.56 11.69 8.55
C ARG A 121 -0.04 12.50 7.41
N LEU A 122 -0.38 11.86 6.28
CA LEU A 122 -1.02 12.52 5.14
C LEU A 122 -2.48 12.89 5.43
N ARG A 123 -3.18 12.13 6.29
CA ARG A 123 -4.54 12.44 6.74
C ARG A 123 -4.62 13.77 7.50
N GLY A 124 -3.57 14.14 8.23
CA GLY A 124 -3.48 15.41 8.96
C GLY A 124 -3.22 16.64 8.07
N ARG A 125 -2.83 16.46 6.80
CA ARG A 125 -2.53 17.55 5.85
C ARG A 125 -3.63 17.79 4.82
N ALA A 126 -4.84 17.29 5.04
CA ALA A 126 -6.02 17.66 4.26
C ALA A 126 -6.35 19.13 4.54
N ALA A 127 -5.66 20.03 3.83
CA ALA A 127 -5.78 21.47 3.95
C ALA A 127 -7.24 21.92 3.88
N GLU A 128 -7.60 22.81 4.80
CA GLU A 128 -8.93 23.41 4.93
C GLU A 128 -9.39 23.96 3.59
N ARG A 129 -10.46 23.37 3.09
CA ARG A 129 -11.07 23.59 1.77
C ARG A 129 -11.58 25.03 1.54
N TYR A 130 -11.45 25.91 2.52
CA TYR A 130 -12.09 27.23 2.56
C TYR A 130 -11.14 28.41 2.84
N ALA A 131 -9.83 28.18 3.03
CA ALA A 131 -8.89 29.25 3.37
C ALA A 131 -8.68 30.29 2.24
N GLY A 132 -8.95 29.93 0.98
CA GLY A 132 -8.85 30.83 -0.18
C GLY A 132 -10.20 31.43 -0.64
N LEU A 133 -11.33 30.99 -0.08
CA LEU A 133 -12.66 31.49 -0.47
C LEU A 133 -13.09 32.70 0.37
N ARG A 134 -12.53 32.86 1.57
CA ARG A 134 -12.74 34.03 2.46
C ARG A 134 -12.22 35.35 1.90
N THR A 135 -11.28 35.33 0.96
CA THR A 135 -10.77 36.54 0.30
C THR A 135 -11.63 36.94 -0.90
N LEU A 136 -12.40 36.01 -1.46
CA LEU A 136 -13.28 36.26 -2.61
C LEU A 136 -14.67 36.74 -2.19
N ALA A 137 -15.09 36.44 -0.96
CA ALA A 137 -16.38 36.87 -0.40
C ALA A 137 -16.35 38.28 0.23
N ARG A 138 -15.27 39.05 -0.01
CA ARG A 138 -15.06 40.37 0.60
C ARG A 138 -15.42 41.55 -0.31
N ASP A 139 -15.87 41.31 -1.53
CA ASP A 139 -16.36 42.36 -2.42
C ASP A 139 -17.90 42.34 -2.54
#